data_AF-A0A1S1LNP9-F1
#
_entry.id   AF-A0A1S1LNP9-F1
#
_cell.length_a   1.000
_cell.length_b   1.000
_cell.length_c   1.000
_cell.angle_alpha   90.00
_cell.angle_beta   90.00
_cell.angle_gamma   90.00
#
_symmetry.space_group_name_H-M   'P 1'
#
loop_
_entity.id
_entity.type
_entity.pdbx_description
1 polymer ?
#
loop_
_entity_poly.entity_id
_entity_poly.type
_entity_poly.pdbx_seq_one_letter_code
_entity_poly.pdbx_strand_id
1 'polypeptide(L)'
;MHGRQPTQFDGTTRGSIMKTHTTLLCDTTIAPDGAVVVIEDVGAHGFGGVYVHADMECESDMPRHALWVHTMNADECELAGRLIRVRILSGTADTAGLGELVFDGHLALASGILAVGEAHNPGRQLLFGVPATIHVSVYTHDAVGAVHFNHPPAEYAVSGPSDVTVLLHDSPALSGPISNTVVRRPWWRRRPQWPAAPVI
;
A
#
# COMPACT_ATOMS: atom_id res chain seq x y z
N MET A 1 62.57 11.90 33.11
CA MET A 1 61.65 12.86 32.47
C MET A 1 61.48 12.44 31.01
N HIS A 2 60.62 11.46 30.68
CA HIS A 2 59.17 11.56 30.46
C HIS A 2 58.74 12.68 29.50
N GLY A 3 58.39 12.27 28.28
CA GLY A 3 57.78 13.11 27.25
C GLY A 3 57.47 12.29 25.99
N ARG A 4 56.40 11.49 26.01
CA ARG A 4 55.75 10.94 24.81
C ARG A 4 55.00 12.08 24.11
N GLN A 5 55.12 12.20 22.80
CA GLN A 5 54.11 12.86 21.94
C GLN A 5 53.47 11.78 21.05
N PRO A 6 52.12 11.69 20.99
CA PRO A 6 51.43 10.81 20.06
C PRO A 6 51.15 11.57 18.74
N THR A 7 51.52 10.98 17.61
CA THR A 7 50.98 11.40 16.31
C THR A 7 49.59 10.81 16.15
N GLN A 8 48.62 11.71 16.22
CA GLN A 8 47.19 11.51 16.05
C GLN A 8 46.90 11.16 14.57
N PHE A 9 46.54 9.91 14.28
CA PHE A 9 45.87 9.55 13.03
C PHE A 9 44.37 9.79 13.23
N ASP A 10 43.87 10.93 12.79
CA ASP A 10 42.44 11.19 12.67
C ASP A 10 41.96 10.71 11.29
N GLY A 11 41.66 9.42 11.21
CA GLY A 11 40.98 8.79 10.09
C GLY A 11 39.48 8.72 10.35
N THR A 12 38.82 9.86 10.59
CA THR A 12 37.36 9.90 10.65
C THR A 12 36.79 9.73 9.24
N THR A 13 36.50 8.49 8.86
CA THR A 13 35.61 8.15 7.76
C THR A 13 34.31 8.92 7.97
N ARG A 14 34.09 9.97 7.18
CA ARG A 14 32.79 10.61 7.06
C ARG A 14 31.84 9.58 6.47
N GLY A 15 31.16 8.84 7.33
CA GLY A 15 29.95 8.13 6.96
C GLY A 15 29.00 9.17 6.38
N SER A 16 28.83 9.13 5.06
CA SER A 16 27.75 9.85 4.42
C SER A 16 26.47 9.26 4.99
N ILE A 17 25.81 10.00 5.88
CA ILE A 17 24.45 9.67 6.29
C ILE A 17 23.63 9.84 5.01
N MET A 18 23.27 8.74 4.35
CA MET A 18 22.31 8.76 3.26
C MET A 18 21.06 9.45 3.80
N LYS A 19 20.78 10.66 3.33
CA LYS A 19 19.52 11.34 3.62
C LYS A 19 18.43 10.49 2.98
N THR A 20 17.55 9.95 3.81
CA THR A 20 16.28 9.37 3.34
C THR A 20 15.50 10.50 2.66
N HIS A 21 15.10 10.27 1.41
CA HIS A 21 14.30 11.21 0.64
C HIS A 21 13.06 10.47 0.15
N THR A 22 11.97 10.66 0.87
CA THR A 22 10.68 10.01 0.58
C THR A 22 9.69 11.06 0.12
N THR A 23 9.06 10.81 -1.03
CA THR A 23 7.96 11.63 -1.55
C THR A 23 6.68 10.81 -1.52
N LEU A 24 5.62 11.35 -0.91
CA LEU A 24 4.29 10.77 -1.01
C LEU A 24 3.72 11.09 -2.39
N LEU A 25 3.53 10.08 -3.22
CA LEU A 25 2.92 10.22 -4.53
C LEU A 25 1.39 10.12 -4.44
N CYS A 26 0.86 9.18 -3.68
CA CYS A 26 -0.59 8.97 -3.54
C CYS A 26 -0.95 8.56 -2.11
N ASP A 27 -2.04 9.12 -1.57
CA ASP A 27 -2.69 8.67 -0.33
C ASP A 27 -4.20 8.62 -0.61
N THR A 28 -4.76 7.41 -0.62
CA THR A 28 -6.15 7.18 -0.99
C THR A 28 -6.79 6.14 -0.09
N THR A 29 -8.10 6.02 -0.18
CA THR A 29 -8.87 4.95 0.45
C THR A 29 -9.64 4.18 -0.59
N ILE A 30 -9.55 2.86 -0.57
CA ILE A 30 -10.13 1.95 -1.56
C ILE A 30 -11.08 0.98 -0.86
N ALA A 31 -12.28 0.84 -1.42
CA ALA A 31 -13.15 -0.30 -1.09
C ALA A 31 -12.57 -1.53 -1.80
N PRO A 32 -12.11 -2.56 -1.07
CA PRO A 32 -11.52 -3.74 -1.68
C PRO A 32 -12.62 -4.54 -2.39
N ASP A 33 -12.28 -5.16 -3.50
CA ASP A 33 -13.08 -6.24 -4.09
C ASP A 33 -12.30 -7.55 -3.89
N GLY A 34 -12.99 -8.64 -3.59
CA GLY A 34 -12.35 -9.94 -3.32
C GLY A 34 -11.29 -9.95 -2.20
N ALA A 35 -11.40 -9.05 -1.20
CA ALA A 35 -10.43 -8.87 -0.11
C ALA A 35 -9.02 -8.44 -0.56
N VAL A 36 -8.90 -7.82 -1.74
CA VAL A 36 -7.60 -7.36 -2.25
C VAL A 36 -7.58 -5.90 -2.64
N VAL A 37 -6.39 -5.30 -2.56
CA VAL A 37 -6.03 -4.08 -3.27
C VAL A 37 -5.12 -4.44 -4.43
N VAL A 38 -5.51 -4.03 -5.63
CA VAL A 38 -4.71 -4.26 -6.85
C VAL A 38 -3.73 -3.10 -7.08
N ILE A 39 -2.47 -3.43 -7.33
CA ILE A 39 -1.42 -2.51 -7.76
C ILE A 39 -0.86 -3.05 -9.08
N GLU A 40 -1.07 -2.37 -10.20
CA GLU A 40 -0.77 -2.95 -11.51
C GLU A 40 -0.33 -1.91 -12.55
N ASP A 41 0.30 -2.39 -13.62
CA ASP A 41 0.30 -1.66 -14.88
C ASP A 41 -1.12 -1.61 -15.46
N VAL A 42 -1.59 -0.44 -15.91
CA VAL A 42 -2.96 -0.32 -16.42
C VAL A 42 -3.25 -1.23 -17.63
N GLY A 43 -2.22 -1.55 -18.43
CA GLY A 43 -2.31 -2.43 -19.59
C GLY A 43 -2.26 -3.92 -19.25
N ALA A 44 -1.94 -4.28 -18.00
CA ALA A 44 -1.97 -5.67 -17.53
C ALA A 44 -3.40 -6.22 -17.46
N HIS A 45 -4.39 -5.37 -17.16
CA HIS A 45 -5.79 -5.75 -17.00
C HIS A 45 -5.97 -6.97 -16.07
N GLY A 46 -5.22 -7.05 -14.97
CA GLY A 46 -5.21 -8.18 -14.05
C GLY A 46 -4.47 -9.44 -14.53
N PHE A 47 -3.91 -9.50 -15.75
CA PHE A 47 -3.13 -10.66 -16.19
C PHE A 47 -1.74 -10.71 -15.53
N GLY A 48 -1.31 -11.93 -15.18
CA GLY A 48 0.02 -12.16 -14.61
C GLY A 48 0.20 -11.56 -13.21
N GLY A 49 -0.91 -11.37 -12.48
CA GLY A 49 -0.90 -10.93 -11.09
C GLY A 49 -0.33 -11.98 -10.16
N VAL A 50 0.34 -11.53 -9.09
CA VAL A 50 0.72 -12.37 -7.96
C VAL A 50 -0.12 -11.96 -6.76
N TYR A 51 -0.69 -12.93 -6.07
CA TYR A 51 -1.30 -12.70 -4.77
C TYR A 51 -0.20 -12.34 -3.77
N VAL A 52 -0.45 -11.45 -2.82
CA VAL A 52 0.55 -10.97 -1.85
C VAL A 52 -0.05 -10.97 -0.45
N HIS A 53 0.55 -11.71 0.49
CA HIS A 53 0.21 -11.72 1.92
C HIS A 53 1.45 -12.06 2.76
N ALA A 54 1.38 -11.79 4.07
CA ALA A 54 2.51 -11.92 4.99
C ALA A 54 3.14 -13.33 5.07
N ASP A 55 2.37 -14.39 4.82
CA ASP A 55 2.88 -15.76 4.91
C ASP A 55 3.51 -16.29 3.61
N MET A 56 3.61 -15.48 2.56
CA MET A 56 4.33 -15.86 1.34
C MET A 56 5.80 -15.42 1.36
N GLU A 57 6.63 -16.15 0.64
CA GLU A 57 8.01 -15.76 0.38
C GLU A 57 8.02 -14.38 -0.30
N CYS A 58 8.71 -13.44 0.36
CA CYS A 58 8.66 -12.02 0.05
C CYS A 58 9.35 -11.67 -1.29
N GLU A 59 10.26 -12.50 -1.79
CA GLU A 59 11.13 -12.17 -2.91
C GLU A 59 10.63 -12.76 -4.25
N SER A 60 10.64 -11.92 -5.29
CA SER A 60 10.31 -12.34 -6.66
C SER A 60 11.40 -11.87 -7.63
N ASP A 61 12.18 -12.82 -8.15
CA ASP A 61 13.22 -12.57 -9.17
C ASP A 61 12.65 -12.10 -10.51
N MET A 62 11.40 -12.43 -10.81
CA MET A 62 10.74 -12.06 -12.06
C MET A 62 9.87 -10.82 -11.90
N PRO A 63 9.95 -9.83 -12.82
CA PRO A 63 9.04 -8.71 -12.84
C PRO A 63 7.58 -9.15 -12.96
N ARG A 64 6.72 -8.58 -12.12
CA ARG A 64 5.27 -8.79 -12.12
C ARG A 64 4.57 -7.66 -12.86
N HIS A 65 3.38 -7.92 -13.39
CA HIS A 65 2.56 -6.88 -14.02
C HIS A 65 1.44 -6.36 -13.11
N ALA A 66 1.06 -7.18 -12.12
CA ALA A 66 0.07 -6.83 -11.11
C ALA A 66 0.42 -7.51 -9.77
N LEU A 67 0.06 -6.84 -8.68
CA LEU A 67 0.10 -7.35 -7.32
C LEU A 67 -1.32 -7.30 -6.75
N TRP A 68 -1.79 -8.39 -6.16
CA TRP A 68 -3.08 -8.49 -5.48
C TRP A 68 -2.82 -8.62 -3.99
N VAL A 69 -2.77 -7.48 -3.31
CA VAL A 69 -2.40 -7.40 -1.89
C VAL A 69 -3.60 -7.77 -1.04
N HIS A 70 -3.48 -8.82 -0.22
CA HIS A 70 -4.50 -9.25 0.71
C HIS A 70 -4.79 -8.19 1.78
N THR A 71 -6.06 -7.96 2.05
CA THR A 71 -6.58 -6.93 2.96
C THR A 71 -7.88 -7.40 3.61
N MET A 72 -8.46 -6.59 4.50
CA MET A 72 -9.86 -6.77 4.87
C MET A 72 -10.77 -6.77 3.64
N ASN A 73 -11.91 -7.45 3.70
CA ASN A 73 -12.91 -7.42 2.63
C ASN A 73 -13.86 -6.21 2.75
N ALA A 74 -14.76 -6.06 1.78
CA ALA A 74 -15.66 -4.92 1.70
C ALA A 74 -16.69 -4.88 2.85
N ASP A 75 -17.18 -6.05 3.28
CA ASP A 75 -18.13 -6.16 4.39
C ASP A 75 -17.44 -5.79 5.71
N GLU A 76 -16.19 -6.21 5.89
CA GLU A 76 -15.37 -5.83 7.04
C GLU A 76 -15.07 -4.34 7.06
N CYS A 77 -14.83 -3.73 5.90
CA CYS A 77 -14.69 -2.29 5.79
C CYS A 77 -15.97 -1.56 6.23
N GLU A 78 -17.14 -2.10 5.89
CA GLU A 78 -18.43 -1.57 6.35
C GLU A 78 -18.59 -1.72 7.86
N LEU A 79 -18.31 -2.91 8.41
CA LEU A 79 -18.36 -3.20 9.83
C LEU A 79 -17.40 -2.32 10.65
N ALA A 80 -16.18 -2.13 10.17
CA ALA A 80 -15.16 -1.27 10.78
C ALA A 80 -15.42 0.23 10.57
N GLY A 81 -16.35 0.59 9.67
CA GLY A 81 -16.61 1.98 9.28
C GLY A 81 -15.43 2.65 8.59
N ARG A 82 -14.54 1.88 7.94
CA ARG A 82 -13.27 2.33 7.37
C ARG A 82 -12.91 1.52 6.13
N LEU A 83 -12.51 2.21 5.06
CA LEU A 83 -11.93 1.59 3.85
C LEU A 83 -10.43 1.33 4.01
N ILE A 84 -9.87 0.50 3.12
CA ILE A 84 -8.42 0.25 3.09
C ILE A 84 -7.69 1.53 2.73
N ARG A 85 -6.72 1.95 3.55
CA ARG A 85 -5.85 3.07 3.21
C ARG A 85 -4.68 2.58 2.37
N VAL A 86 -4.40 3.25 1.25
CA VAL A 86 -3.30 2.92 0.37
C VAL A 86 -2.40 4.13 0.15
N ARG A 87 -1.11 3.98 0.45
CA ARG A 87 -0.08 5.01 0.26
C ARG A 87 0.95 4.54 -0.74
N ILE A 88 1.26 5.38 -1.74
CA ILE A 88 2.36 5.16 -2.68
C ILE A 88 3.45 6.18 -2.37
N LEU A 89 4.62 5.70 -2.00
CA LEU A 89 5.80 6.46 -1.65
C LEU A 89 6.87 6.25 -2.73
N SER A 90 7.74 7.24 -2.91
CA SER A 90 8.85 7.18 -3.86
C SER A 90 10.15 7.64 -3.22
N GLY A 91 11.24 6.94 -3.52
CA GLY A 91 12.60 7.24 -3.08
C GLY A 91 13.11 6.29 -2.01
N THR A 92 14.08 6.72 -1.22
CA THR A 92 14.67 5.93 -0.14
C THR A 92 13.94 6.26 1.16
N ALA A 93 13.11 5.32 1.62
CA ALA A 93 12.35 5.50 2.86
C ALA A 93 13.06 4.87 4.05
N ASP A 94 12.94 5.53 5.21
CA ASP A 94 13.05 4.82 6.47
C ASP A 94 11.87 3.84 6.52
N THR A 95 12.16 2.55 6.60
CA THR A 95 11.14 1.50 6.62
C THR A 95 10.46 1.40 7.98
N ALA A 96 10.98 2.11 8.99
CA ALA A 96 10.36 2.21 10.30
C ALA A 96 8.93 2.79 10.19
N GLY A 97 7.94 1.99 10.59
CA GLY A 97 6.53 2.41 10.61
C GLY A 97 5.78 2.27 9.28
N LEU A 98 6.36 1.64 8.26
CA LEU A 98 5.63 1.32 7.02
C LEU A 98 4.71 0.10 7.17
N GLY A 99 4.98 -0.76 8.16
CA GLY A 99 4.25 -2.00 8.42
C GLY A 99 5.15 -3.22 8.28
N GLU A 100 4.54 -4.39 8.15
CA GLU A 100 5.20 -5.65 7.83
C GLU A 100 5.42 -5.76 6.32
N LEU A 101 6.65 -6.10 5.90
CA LEU A 101 7.00 -6.30 4.50
C LEU A 101 6.38 -7.61 4.00
N VAL A 102 5.56 -7.53 2.94
CA VAL A 102 4.85 -8.68 2.36
C VAL A 102 5.26 -8.99 0.92
N PHE A 103 5.97 -8.06 0.26
CA PHE A 103 6.53 -8.26 -1.07
C PHE A 103 7.72 -7.33 -1.28
N ASP A 104 8.78 -7.85 -1.89
CA ASP A 104 9.91 -7.09 -2.38
C ASP A 104 10.37 -7.65 -3.72
N GLY A 105 10.30 -6.82 -4.77
CA GLY A 105 10.56 -7.29 -6.12
C GLY A 105 10.23 -6.26 -7.17
N HIS A 106 10.12 -6.70 -8.43
CA HIS A 106 9.99 -5.78 -9.55
C HIS A 106 8.57 -5.75 -10.11
N LEU A 107 8.08 -4.54 -10.43
CA LEU A 107 6.83 -4.30 -11.14
C LEU A 107 7.14 -3.73 -12.53
N ALA A 108 6.71 -4.43 -13.57
CA ALA A 108 6.84 -4.05 -14.96
C ALA A 108 5.65 -3.20 -15.41
N LEU A 109 5.86 -1.88 -15.46
CA LEU A 109 4.93 -0.89 -15.98
C LEU A 109 5.15 -0.69 -17.48
N ALA A 110 4.73 -1.65 -18.30
CA ALA A 110 4.91 -1.58 -19.75
C ALA A 110 4.16 -0.40 -20.41
N SER A 111 3.03 0.03 -19.83
CA SER A 111 2.28 1.21 -20.28
C SER A 111 2.84 2.53 -19.76
N GLY A 112 3.67 2.48 -18.70
CA GLY A 112 4.09 3.65 -17.93
C GLY A 112 3.02 4.22 -17.00
N ILE A 113 1.90 3.51 -16.79
CA ILE A 113 0.80 3.97 -15.93
C ILE A 113 0.59 2.95 -14.81
N LEU A 114 0.89 3.37 -13.57
CA LEU A 114 0.62 2.61 -12.36
C LEU A 114 -0.82 2.86 -11.90
N ALA A 115 -1.60 1.80 -11.76
CA ALA A 115 -2.94 1.85 -11.22
C ALA A 115 -2.99 1.28 -9.80
N VAL A 116 -3.76 1.95 -8.94
CA VAL A 116 -4.04 1.53 -7.57
C VAL A 116 -5.55 1.36 -7.40
N GLY A 117 -5.98 0.15 -7.09
CA GLY A 117 -7.36 -0.28 -7.10
C GLY A 117 -7.78 -0.93 -8.42
N GLU A 118 -8.83 -1.74 -8.35
CA GLU A 118 -9.36 -2.44 -9.52
C GLU A 118 -9.94 -1.51 -10.59
N ALA A 119 -9.95 -1.96 -11.84
CA ALA A 119 -10.41 -1.20 -13.00
C ALA A 119 -11.84 -0.65 -12.86
N HIS A 120 -12.72 -1.41 -12.20
CA HIS A 120 -14.12 -1.05 -12.00
C HIS A 120 -14.34 -0.21 -10.73
N ASN A 121 -13.31 -0.03 -9.89
CA ASN A 121 -13.40 0.73 -8.66
C ASN A 121 -13.39 2.24 -8.95
N PRO A 122 -14.42 3.01 -8.53
CA PRO A 122 -14.47 4.45 -8.78
C PRO A 122 -13.39 5.23 -8.00
N GLY A 123 -12.80 4.62 -6.95
CA GLY A 123 -11.68 5.17 -6.19
C GLY A 123 -10.31 4.88 -6.79
N ARG A 124 -10.24 4.22 -7.96
CA ARG A 124 -8.99 3.86 -8.63
C ARG A 124 -8.15 5.10 -8.93
N GLN A 125 -6.89 5.06 -8.52
CA GLN A 125 -5.90 6.12 -8.78
C GLN A 125 -4.93 5.68 -9.88
N LEU A 126 -4.56 6.62 -10.74
CA LEU A 126 -3.59 6.40 -11.81
C LEU A 126 -2.41 7.36 -11.63
N LEU A 127 -1.19 6.82 -11.58
CA LEU A 127 0.05 7.57 -11.55
C LEU A 127 0.75 7.40 -12.90
N PHE A 128 1.08 8.51 -13.56
CA PHE A 128 1.58 8.52 -14.93
C PHE A 128 3.08 8.75 -14.97
N GLY A 129 3.79 7.95 -15.75
CA GLY A 129 5.20 8.12 -16.04
C GLY A 129 5.56 7.57 -17.40
N VAL A 130 6.73 6.94 -17.49
CA VAL A 130 7.23 6.29 -18.70
C VAL A 130 7.32 4.78 -18.48
N PRO A 131 7.24 3.97 -19.55
CA PRO A 131 7.43 2.54 -19.44
C PRO A 131 8.72 2.17 -18.72
N ALA A 132 8.62 1.34 -17.69
CA ALA A 132 9.76 0.98 -16.84
C ALA A 132 9.50 -0.30 -16.05
N THR A 133 10.58 -0.96 -15.62
CA THR A 133 10.55 -1.94 -14.54
C THR A 133 11.03 -1.25 -13.27
N ILE A 134 10.20 -1.23 -12.23
CA ILE A 134 10.45 -0.50 -10.98
C ILE A 134 10.63 -1.52 -9.87
N HIS A 135 11.66 -1.35 -9.04
CA HIS A 135 11.78 -2.10 -7.78
C HIS A 135 10.78 -1.53 -6.78
N VAL A 136 9.95 -2.39 -6.22
CA VAL A 136 8.87 -2.04 -5.30
C VAL A 136 8.92 -2.93 -4.06
N SER A 137 8.66 -2.32 -2.91
CA SER A 137 8.37 -3.03 -1.68
C SER A 137 6.94 -2.72 -1.22
N VAL A 138 6.20 -3.73 -0.80
CA VAL A 138 4.84 -3.60 -0.28
C VAL A 138 4.84 -3.94 1.19
N TYR A 139 4.28 -3.03 1.99
CA TYR A 139 4.10 -3.17 3.42
C TYR A 139 2.62 -3.17 3.76
N THR A 140 2.25 -3.95 4.78
CA THR A 140 0.89 -4.00 5.30
C THR A 140 0.86 -3.73 6.79
N HIS A 141 -0.24 -3.17 7.29
CA HIS A 141 -0.39 -2.91 8.72
C HIS A 141 -1.85 -3.10 9.17
N ASP A 142 -2.00 -3.75 10.32
CA ASP A 142 -3.27 -4.05 10.96
C ASP A 142 -3.64 -2.93 11.93
N ALA A 143 -4.06 -1.77 11.40
CA ALA A 143 -4.59 -0.71 12.25
C ALA A 143 -6.01 -1.03 12.78
N VAL A 144 -6.68 -2.02 12.19
CA VAL A 144 -7.95 -2.59 12.65
C VAL A 144 -7.72 -4.09 12.86
N GLY A 145 -7.62 -4.54 14.11
CA GLY A 145 -7.46 -5.96 14.43
C GLY A 145 -8.78 -6.71 14.59
N ALA A 146 -9.80 -6.03 15.14
CA ALA A 146 -11.13 -6.60 15.32
C ALA A 146 -12.21 -5.53 15.35
N VAL A 147 -13.43 -5.91 14.99
CA VAL A 147 -14.64 -5.10 15.15
C VAL A 147 -15.36 -5.53 16.42
N HIS A 148 -15.65 -4.56 17.29
CA HIS A 148 -16.36 -4.79 18.55
C HIS A 148 -17.84 -4.41 18.43
N PHE A 149 -18.72 -5.36 18.74
CA PHE A 149 -20.15 -5.15 18.83
C PHE A 149 -20.54 -4.94 20.29
N ASN A 150 -21.43 -3.99 20.56
CA ASN A 150 -21.89 -3.71 21.92
C ASN A 150 -23.19 -4.49 22.27
N HIS A 151 -23.96 -4.92 21.27
CA HIS A 151 -25.30 -5.51 21.48
C HIS A 151 -25.66 -6.57 20.41
N PRO A 152 -25.55 -7.87 20.71
CA PRO A 152 -24.87 -8.44 21.88
C PRO A 152 -23.36 -8.15 21.85
N PRO A 153 -22.67 -8.17 23.02
CA PRO A 153 -21.22 -8.09 23.06
C PRO A 153 -20.58 -9.24 22.27
N ALA A 154 -19.83 -8.89 21.23
CA ALA A 154 -19.11 -9.85 20.40
C ALA A 154 -17.88 -9.17 19.78
N GLU A 155 -16.91 -9.99 19.39
CA GLU A 155 -15.72 -9.55 18.69
C GLU A 155 -15.60 -10.35 17.40
N TYR A 156 -15.31 -9.65 16.31
CA TYR A 156 -15.07 -10.23 15.00
C TYR A 156 -13.67 -9.84 14.55
N ALA A 157 -12.76 -10.81 14.49
CA ALA A 157 -11.43 -10.62 13.94
C ALA A 157 -11.54 -10.41 12.43
N VAL A 158 -10.89 -9.36 11.91
CA VAL A 158 -10.91 -9.07 10.48
C VAL A 158 -9.96 -10.01 9.72
N SER A 159 -10.22 -10.23 8.44
CA SER A 159 -9.50 -11.23 7.66
C SER A 159 -8.08 -10.81 7.29
N GLY A 160 -7.77 -9.52 7.31
CA GLY A 160 -6.46 -9.03 6.88
C GLY A 160 -6.21 -7.56 7.21
N PRO A 161 -5.14 -6.97 6.65
CA PRO A 161 -4.71 -5.62 6.98
C PRO A 161 -5.64 -4.53 6.46
N SER A 162 -5.64 -3.41 7.17
CA SER A 162 -6.43 -2.20 6.85
C SER A 162 -5.62 -1.12 6.12
N ASP A 163 -4.30 -1.27 6.07
CA ASP A 163 -3.37 -0.30 5.51
C ASP A 163 -2.37 -1.01 4.60
N VAL A 164 -2.18 -0.45 3.40
CA VAL A 164 -1.19 -0.89 2.40
C VAL A 164 -0.28 0.29 2.08
N THR A 165 1.02 0.07 2.15
CA THR A 165 2.02 1.07 1.76
C THR A 165 2.96 0.48 0.72
N VAL A 166 3.06 1.13 -0.44
CA VAL A 166 3.96 0.74 -1.53
C VAL A 166 5.09 1.74 -1.60
N LEU A 167 6.32 1.24 -1.54
CA LEU A 167 7.53 2.03 -1.75
C LEU A 167 8.07 1.75 -3.14
N LEU A 168 8.21 2.80 -3.95
CA LEU A 168 8.86 2.76 -5.25
C LEU A 168 10.31 3.23 -5.09
N HIS A 169 11.26 2.34 -5.31
CA HIS A 169 12.68 2.63 -5.15
C HIS A 169 13.21 3.48 -6.32
N ASP A 170 14.34 4.15 -6.10
CA ASP A 170 15.10 4.92 -7.10
C ASP A 170 14.38 6.12 -7.76
N SER A 171 13.29 6.61 -7.14
CA SER A 171 12.53 7.78 -7.59
C SER A 171 12.12 7.69 -9.06
N PRO A 172 11.20 6.77 -9.42
CA PRO A 172 10.73 6.67 -10.79
C PRO A 172 10.07 7.98 -11.23
N ALA A 173 10.14 8.28 -12.53
CA ALA A 173 9.52 9.46 -13.14
C ALA A 173 7.98 9.35 -13.21
N LEU A 174 7.34 9.03 -12.09
CA LEU A 174 5.90 9.00 -11.93
C LEU A 174 5.42 10.36 -11.38
N SER A 175 4.41 10.90 -12.05
CA SER A 175 3.71 12.13 -11.68
C SER A 175 2.44 11.80 -10.87
N GLY A 176 1.97 12.81 -10.11
CA GLY A 176 0.93 12.65 -9.10
C GLY A 176 -0.40 12.07 -9.62
N PRO A 177 -1.24 11.54 -8.71
CA PRO A 177 -2.38 10.72 -9.04
C PRO A 177 -3.50 11.52 -9.71
N ILE A 178 -4.12 10.90 -10.70
CA ILE A 178 -5.40 11.33 -11.25
C ILE A 178 -6.43 10.25 -10.92
N SER A 179 -7.56 10.66 -10.33
CA SER A 179 -8.69 9.77 -10.10
C SER A 179 -9.43 9.48 -11.41
N ASN A 180 -9.73 8.20 -11.66
CA ASN A 180 -10.58 7.79 -12.78
C ASN A 180 -12.02 8.24 -12.52
N THR A 181 -12.37 9.46 -12.93
CA THR A 181 -13.64 10.07 -12.55
C THR A 181 -14.76 9.61 -13.49
N VAL A 182 -15.35 8.44 -13.20
CA VAL A 182 -16.76 8.19 -13.53
C VAL A 182 -17.53 8.37 -12.23
N VAL A 183 -18.24 9.49 -12.08
CA VAL A 183 -19.13 9.76 -10.95
C VAL A 183 -20.32 8.78 -11.01
N ARG A 184 -20.10 7.54 -10.59
CA ARG A 184 -21.16 6.67 -10.10
C ARG A 184 -21.14 6.77 -8.59
N ARG A 185 -22.29 7.08 -7.99
CA ARG A 185 -22.43 7.12 -6.53
C ARG A 185 -21.85 5.83 -5.96
N PRO A 186 -20.85 5.91 -5.06
CA PRO A 186 -20.26 4.71 -4.49
C PRO A 186 -21.36 3.89 -3.81
N TRP A 187 -21.36 2.57 -4.05
CA TRP A 187 -22.38 1.69 -3.50
C TRP A 187 -22.39 1.75 -1.96
N TRP A 188 -21.23 1.95 -1.33
CA TRP A 188 -21.07 2.12 0.13
C TRP A 188 -21.60 3.45 0.69
N ARG A 189 -21.94 4.44 -0.16
CA ARG A 189 -22.70 5.63 0.27
C ARG A 189 -24.21 5.44 0.18
N ARG A 190 -24.70 4.25 -0.22
CA ARG A 190 -26.11 3.90 -0.06
C ARG A 190 -26.30 3.53 1.40
N ARG A 191 -26.76 4.49 2.22
CA ARG A 191 -27.26 4.17 3.57
C ARG A 191 -28.22 2.98 3.45
N PRO A 192 -27.98 1.87 4.14
CA PRO A 192 -29.04 0.88 4.24
C PRO A 192 -30.08 1.50 5.17
N GLN A 193 -31.31 1.65 4.67
CA GLN A 193 -32.45 1.94 5.53
C GLN A 193 -32.72 0.67 6.32
N TRP A 194 -32.06 0.50 7.46
CA TRP A 194 -32.56 -0.44 8.45
C TRP A 194 -33.95 0.04 8.90
N PRO A 195 -34.95 -0.83 9.00
CA PRO A 195 -36.20 -0.46 9.64
C PRO A 195 -35.88 0.00 11.06
N ALA A 196 -36.38 1.18 11.43
CA ALA A 196 -36.30 1.66 12.80
C ALA A 196 -36.84 0.55 13.73
N ALA A 197 -36.05 0.17 14.74
CA ALA A 197 -36.49 -0.80 15.73
C ALA A 197 -37.81 -0.32 16.36
N PRO A 198 -38.80 -1.20 16.56
CA PRO A 198 -40.02 -0.82 17.27
C PRO A 198 -39.65 -0.48 18.71
N VAL A 199 -40.08 0.72 19.13
CA VAL A 199 -40.07 1.11 20.54
C VAL A 199 -41.09 0.22 21.25
N ILE A 200 -40.64 -0.55 22.24
CA ILE A 200 -41.50 -1.19 23.25
C ILE A 200 -41.41 -0.34 24.51
#